data_AF-A0A367J0Q7-F1
#
_entry.id   AF-A0A367J0Q7-F1
#
_cell.length_a   1.000
_cell.length_b   1.000
_cell.length_c   1.000
_cell.angle_alpha   90.00
_cell.angle_beta   90.00
_cell.angle_gamma   90.00
#
_symmetry.space_group_name_H-M   'P 1'
#
loop_
_entity.id
_entity.type
_entity.pdbx_description
1 polymer ?
#
loop_
_entity_poly.entity_id
_entity_poly.type
_entity_poly.pdbx_seq_one_letter_code
_entity_poly.pdbx_strand_id
1 'polypeptide(L)'
;MNILVYDDLGASSNSVKHTQNTLKSLLGHAYDVITIDRKVLQSEPWEINCAMLVMPGGRDLPYCEALNGHPNARINHYVRAGGRYLGICAGAYYASKNIEFEKGNAIMEIIQPRELEFYPGLCKGTTYPGFVYNSESGASSVSVVTEKDVLKDVSSEIKMYYNGGGYFVRPEEYSHVTVLCRFKDHGPLCKDEPRGPAAVVHCKIEKGDALLIATHPEYDVSSEDLLLADQANSEKVSEILKDLVLSEVERKRFLCAAFLRMGLQAVPLDNNKIPMENKAVKITPLYISGLTKEWVHNTASYLIRKTDQRSRLLKDNTDIFCINELDTPSSEQAHILSLCRIKEGKSSVIEIIYPNTIYADEPVCPPSSVTPHFNIEKYYKYLSQERGKWLDIRGSFRFGNGLLYAEALSSTQSTLEKNPVLLAGLPTGLVCLAANQISGRGRGSNSWISHTGALQFSFVYMIALAIVESIREKPGYSSVPLRLKWPNDIYAECCGLNLSNTLPTTSINDIIKDHDTSLKELSTEHVLADIMIKFETYYGRFCVDGMGSWFLDKYYERWLHRY
;
A
#
# COMPACT_ATOMS: atom_id res chain seq x y z
N MET A 1 11.77 3.15 11.64
CA MET A 1 11.02 3.63 12.81
C MET A 1 9.55 3.39 12.55
N ASN A 2 8.77 3.10 13.58
CA ASN A 2 7.44 2.55 13.49
C ASN A 2 6.41 3.54 14.07
N ILE A 3 5.24 3.60 13.46
CA ILE A 3 4.05 4.21 14.07
C ILE A 3 3.22 3.07 14.64
N LEU A 4 3.00 3.10 15.95
CA LEU A 4 2.33 2.04 16.68
C LEU A 4 0.88 2.44 16.93
N VAL A 5 -0.07 1.70 16.37
CA VAL A 5 -1.50 1.93 16.55
C VAL A 5 -2.03 0.91 17.56
N TYR A 6 -2.57 1.37 18.69
CA TYR A 6 -3.15 0.47 19.69
C TYR A 6 -4.46 -0.15 19.17
N ASP A 7 -4.52 -1.48 19.19
CA ASP A 7 -5.64 -2.31 18.71
C ASP A 7 -5.95 -3.41 19.73
N ASP A 8 -6.55 -3.01 20.85
CA ASP A 8 -7.01 -3.89 21.93
C ASP A 8 -8.11 -3.15 22.73
N LEU A 9 -8.48 -3.66 23.90
CA LEU A 9 -9.56 -3.14 24.74
C LEU A 9 -9.51 -1.61 24.90
N GLY A 10 -10.65 -0.99 24.57
CA GLY A 10 -10.82 0.45 24.51
C GLY A 10 -10.83 0.99 23.08
N ALA A 11 -10.11 0.38 22.14
CA ALA A 11 -10.12 0.82 20.74
C ALA A 11 -11.29 0.22 19.96
N SER A 12 -11.96 1.04 19.14
CA SER A 12 -12.94 0.56 18.17
C SER A 12 -12.24 0.01 16.94
N SER A 13 -12.55 -1.22 16.52
CA SER A 13 -11.96 -1.84 15.32
C SER A 13 -12.16 -1.00 14.06
N ASN A 14 -13.29 -0.26 13.97
CA ASN A 14 -13.53 0.64 12.85
C ASN A 14 -12.59 1.85 12.89
N SER A 15 -12.43 2.48 14.06
CA SER A 15 -11.49 3.59 14.24
C SER A 15 -10.04 3.16 14.01
N VAL A 16 -9.64 1.96 14.45
CA VAL A 16 -8.31 1.40 14.17
C VAL A 16 -8.07 1.28 12.68
N LYS A 17 -9.03 0.70 11.92
CA LYS A 17 -8.93 0.53 10.47
C LYS A 17 -8.77 1.86 9.74
N HIS A 18 -9.63 2.85 10.03
CA HIS A 18 -9.54 4.18 9.41
C HIS A 18 -8.24 4.90 9.78
N THR A 19 -7.84 4.83 11.06
CA THR A 19 -6.57 5.39 11.55
C THR A 19 -5.39 4.77 10.80
N GLN A 20 -5.32 3.44 10.71
CA GLN A 20 -4.21 2.74 10.07
C GLN A 20 -4.13 3.05 8.57
N ASN A 21 -5.26 3.07 7.86
CA ASN A 21 -5.30 3.40 6.43
C ASN A 21 -4.82 4.83 6.17
N THR A 22 -5.33 5.80 6.93
CA THR A 22 -4.93 7.20 6.81
C THR A 22 -3.45 7.40 7.12
N LEU A 23 -2.93 6.77 8.19
CA LEU A 23 -1.51 6.86 8.53
C LEU A 23 -0.62 6.20 7.47
N LYS A 24 -1.01 5.04 6.92
CA LYS A 24 -0.26 4.40 5.82
C LYS A 24 -0.24 5.28 4.58
N SER A 25 -1.35 5.92 4.26
CA SER A 25 -1.46 6.85 3.13
C SER A 25 -0.56 8.09 3.31
N LEU A 26 -0.56 8.71 4.50
CA LEU A 26 0.13 9.98 4.71
C LEU A 26 1.57 9.86 5.18
N LEU A 27 1.93 8.76 5.85
CA LEU A 27 3.22 8.55 6.53
C LEU A 27 3.95 7.28 6.09
N GLY A 28 3.29 6.37 5.36
CA GLY A 28 3.82 5.05 5.02
C GLY A 28 5.05 5.03 4.09
N HIS A 29 5.39 6.17 3.48
CA HIS A 29 6.62 6.31 2.70
C HIS A 29 7.88 6.44 3.59
N ALA A 30 7.71 6.88 4.85
CA ALA A 30 8.81 7.13 5.79
C ALA A 30 8.77 6.26 7.05
N TYR A 31 7.59 5.72 7.39
CA TYR A 31 7.37 4.95 8.61
C TYR A 31 6.57 3.67 8.34
N ASP A 32 6.91 2.60 9.06
CA ASP A 32 6.08 1.39 9.07
C ASP A 32 4.92 1.57 10.06
N VAL A 33 3.69 1.31 9.63
CA VAL A 33 2.47 1.53 10.42
C VAL A 33 1.88 0.19 10.82
N ILE A 34 2.12 -0.19 12.08
CA ILE A 34 1.74 -1.49 12.63
C ILE A 34 0.77 -1.34 13.80
N THR A 35 -0.10 -2.34 13.97
CA THR A 35 -0.97 -2.43 15.13
C THR A 35 -0.27 -3.17 16.27
N ILE A 36 -0.57 -2.79 17.51
CA ILE A 36 -0.03 -3.42 18.72
C ILE A 36 -1.15 -3.63 19.73
N ASP A 37 -1.00 -4.66 20.58
CA ASP A 37 -1.92 -4.93 21.67
C ASP A 37 -1.38 -4.37 23.01
N ARG A 38 -2.15 -4.54 24.10
CA ARG A 38 -1.71 -4.05 25.41
C ARG A 38 -0.46 -4.76 25.95
N LYS A 39 -0.17 -6.00 25.52
CA LYS A 39 0.99 -6.76 26.00
C LYS A 39 2.27 -6.10 25.53
N VAL A 40 2.28 -5.62 24.29
CA VAL A 40 3.40 -4.84 23.75
C VAL A 40 3.69 -3.64 24.67
N LEU A 41 2.66 -2.85 25.03
CA LEU A 41 2.81 -1.70 25.90
C LEU A 41 3.23 -2.06 27.34
N GLN A 42 2.90 -3.26 27.80
CA GLN A 42 3.21 -3.76 29.14
C GLN A 42 4.65 -4.29 29.25
N SER A 43 5.11 -5.12 28.31
CA SER A 43 6.36 -5.89 28.47
C SER A 43 7.44 -5.65 27.42
N GLU A 44 7.09 -5.30 26.18
CA GLU A 44 8.06 -5.27 25.08
C GLU A 44 8.81 -3.93 25.00
N PRO A 45 10.05 -3.86 24.49
CA PRO A 45 10.83 -2.62 24.39
C PRO A 45 10.42 -1.75 23.18
N TRP A 46 9.14 -1.35 23.13
CA TRP A 46 8.53 -0.66 21.99
C TRP A 46 9.03 0.79 21.81
N GLU A 47 9.49 1.45 22.87
CA GLU A 47 9.84 2.87 22.88
C GLU A 47 11.00 3.20 21.92
N ILE A 48 11.93 2.27 21.73
CA ILE A 48 13.21 2.49 21.00
C ILE A 48 12.96 2.77 19.51
N ASN A 49 12.01 2.05 18.91
CA ASN A 49 11.71 2.14 17.49
C ASN A 49 10.41 2.90 17.20
N CYS A 50 9.76 3.46 18.21
CA CYS A 50 8.49 4.16 18.08
C CYS A 50 8.72 5.62 17.67
N ALA A 51 8.25 6.01 16.48
CA ALA A 51 8.20 7.40 16.04
C ALA A 51 6.98 8.14 16.61
N MET A 52 5.85 7.44 16.76
CA MET A 52 4.60 7.95 17.31
C MET A 52 3.72 6.79 17.82
N LEU A 53 3.17 6.93 19.02
CA LEU A 53 2.14 6.05 19.58
C LEU A 53 0.77 6.66 19.30
N VAL A 54 -0.16 5.85 18.80
CA VAL A 54 -1.50 6.27 18.40
C VAL A 54 -2.55 5.53 19.22
N MET A 55 -3.43 6.29 19.87
CA MET A 55 -4.60 5.81 20.60
C MET A 55 -5.87 6.22 19.83
N PRO A 56 -6.52 5.30 19.11
CA PRO A 56 -7.69 5.59 18.29
C PRO A 56 -8.96 5.93 19.09
N GLY A 57 -10.03 6.24 18.37
CA GLY A 57 -11.37 6.36 18.93
C GLY A 57 -11.91 5.03 19.47
N GLY A 58 -12.85 5.11 20.42
CA GLY A 58 -13.43 3.95 21.10
C GLY A 58 -14.06 4.31 22.44
N ARG A 59 -13.68 3.61 23.51
CA ARG A 59 -14.22 3.79 24.87
C ARG A 59 -13.08 4.06 25.85
N ASP A 60 -13.25 5.07 26.68
CA ASP A 60 -12.22 5.55 27.61
C ASP A 60 -11.99 4.64 28.83
N LEU A 61 -13.03 4.21 29.55
CA LEU A 61 -12.86 3.32 30.72
C LEU A 61 -12.13 2.00 30.40
N PRO A 62 -12.39 1.32 29.27
CA PRO A 62 -11.64 0.12 28.93
C PRO A 62 -10.16 0.38 28.59
N TYR A 63 -9.75 1.58 28.14
CA TYR A 63 -8.34 1.96 28.11
C TYR A 63 -7.74 2.03 29.51
N CYS A 64 -8.49 2.61 30.47
CA CYS A 64 -8.07 2.66 31.87
C CYS A 64 -7.87 1.25 32.46
N GLU A 65 -8.82 0.34 32.20
CA GLU A 65 -8.73 -1.06 32.62
C GLU A 65 -7.49 -1.77 32.05
N ALA A 66 -7.16 -1.49 30.79
CA ALA A 66 -6.05 -2.15 30.11
C ALA A 66 -4.66 -1.59 30.47
N LEU A 67 -4.55 -0.28 30.72
CA LEU A 67 -3.28 0.44 30.65
C LEU A 67 -2.92 1.26 31.90
N ASN A 68 -3.81 1.42 32.88
CA ASN A 68 -3.47 2.15 34.10
C ASN A 68 -2.30 1.49 34.88
N GLY A 69 -1.52 2.32 35.55
CA GLY A 69 -0.32 1.94 36.29
C GLY A 69 0.93 1.90 35.40
N HIS A 70 1.58 0.74 35.36
CA HIS A 70 2.88 0.60 34.71
C HIS A 70 2.88 0.97 33.21
N PRO A 71 1.90 0.56 32.38
CA PRO A 71 1.90 0.90 30.95
C PRO A 71 1.80 2.41 30.70
N ASN A 72 0.90 3.10 31.40
CA ASN A 72 0.81 4.56 31.32
C ASN A 72 2.08 5.28 31.78
N ALA A 73 2.74 4.79 32.83
CA ALA A 73 4.02 5.34 33.25
C ALA A 73 5.08 5.27 32.12
N ARG A 74 5.08 4.17 31.36
CA ARG A 74 5.96 3.99 30.18
C ARG A 74 5.58 4.92 29.04
N ILE A 75 4.28 5.03 28.71
CA ILE A 75 3.78 5.94 27.67
C ILE A 75 4.16 7.39 28.02
N ASN A 76 3.96 7.79 29.28
CA ASN A 76 4.28 9.11 29.78
C ASN A 76 5.79 9.40 29.66
N HIS A 77 6.63 8.45 30.09
CA HIS A 77 8.09 8.55 29.96
C HIS A 77 8.52 8.68 28.49
N TYR A 78 7.98 7.85 27.60
CA TYR A 78 8.28 7.89 26.17
C TYR A 78 7.99 9.27 25.57
N VAL A 79 6.81 9.85 25.85
CA VAL A 79 6.46 11.18 25.33
C VAL A 79 7.38 12.24 25.93
N ARG A 80 7.57 12.28 27.26
CA ARG A 80 8.48 13.25 27.92
C ARG A 80 9.92 13.19 27.39
N ALA A 81 10.39 12.00 27.04
CA ALA A 81 11.72 11.78 26.49
C ALA A 81 11.92 12.26 25.04
N GLY A 82 10.85 12.71 24.36
CA GLY A 82 10.90 13.17 22.96
C GLY A 82 10.00 12.39 22.02
N GLY A 83 9.25 11.41 22.54
CA GLY A 83 8.25 10.65 21.81
C GLY A 83 7.04 11.49 21.41
N ARG A 84 6.22 10.90 20.53
CA ARG A 84 5.00 11.53 20.01
C ARG A 84 3.78 10.70 20.33
N TYR A 85 2.70 11.38 20.69
CA TYR A 85 1.40 10.79 20.96
C TYR A 85 0.32 11.39 20.06
N LEU A 86 -0.52 10.54 19.47
CA LEU A 86 -1.73 10.93 18.78
C LEU A 86 -2.93 10.29 19.47
N GLY A 87 -3.82 11.12 20.01
CA GLY A 87 -5.09 10.68 20.58
C GLY A 87 -6.26 11.15 19.73
N ILE A 88 -7.15 10.26 19.35
CA ILE A 88 -8.36 10.57 18.57
C ILE A 88 -9.61 10.18 19.37
N CYS A 89 -10.57 11.09 19.48
CA CYS A 89 -11.81 10.92 20.25
C CYS A 89 -11.53 10.36 21.65
N ALA A 90 -11.91 9.11 21.95
CA ALA A 90 -11.63 8.47 23.24
C ALA A 90 -10.13 8.47 23.61
N GLY A 91 -9.23 8.24 22.66
CA GLY A 91 -7.79 8.34 22.90
C GLY A 91 -7.31 9.76 23.17
N ALA A 92 -8.06 10.78 22.76
CA ALA A 92 -7.81 12.18 23.08
C ALA A 92 -8.25 12.53 24.52
N TYR A 93 -9.43 12.04 24.95
CA TYR A 93 -9.91 12.22 26.33
C TYR A 93 -9.02 11.49 27.32
N TYR A 94 -8.63 10.26 26.98
CA TYR A 94 -7.76 9.42 27.80
C TYR A 94 -6.43 10.10 28.15
N ALA A 95 -5.94 10.97 27.26
CA ALA A 95 -4.73 11.75 27.45
C ALA A 95 -4.93 13.08 28.22
N SER A 96 -6.15 13.39 28.67
CA SER A 96 -6.46 14.60 29.44
C SER A 96 -6.44 14.34 30.93
N LYS A 97 -6.02 15.32 31.74
CA LYS A 97 -5.92 15.17 33.19
C LYS A 97 -7.25 14.80 33.84
N ASN A 98 -8.33 15.44 33.41
CA ASN A 98 -9.68 15.14 33.87
C ASN A 98 -10.63 14.96 32.70
N ILE A 99 -11.64 14.13 32.89
CA ILE A 99 -12.74 13.94 31.96
C ILE A 99 -14.06 14.25 32.67
N GLU A 100 -14.96 14.95 31.99
CA GLU A 100 -16.39 15.07 32.33
C GLU A 100 -17.18 14.66 31.07
N PHE A 101 -17.64 13.41 31.02
CA PHE A 101 -18.37 12.84 29.90
C PHE A 101 -19.82 12.57 30.28
N GLU A 102 -20.78 13.04 29.48
CA GLU A 102 -22.22 12.80 29.63
C GLU A 102 -22.74 13.05 31.06
N LYS A 103 -22.32 14.17 31.65
CA LYS A 103 -22.74 14.56 33.01
C LYS A 103 -24.26 14.65 33.15
N GLY A 104 -24.80 14.01 34.18
CA GLY A 104 -26.23 13.87 34.43
C GLY A 104 -26.87 12.67 33.73
N ASN A 105 -26.13 11.92 32.90
CA ASN A 105 -26.60 10.68 32.30
C ASN A 105 -26.31 9.49 33.22
N ALA A 106 -27.34 8.89 33.80
CA ALA A 106 -27.21 7.81 34.77
C ALA A 106 -26.45 6.57 34.27
N ILE A 107 -26.31 6.39 32.96
CA ILE A 107 -25.67 5.21 32.34
C ILE A 107 -24.27 5.54 31.82
N MET A 108 -24.05 6.75 31.32
CA MET A 108 -22.83 7.11 30.59
C MET A 108 -21.92 8.11 31.33
N GLU A 109 -22.34 8.64 32.48
CA GLU A 109 -21.55 9.65 33.20
C GLU A 109 -20.16 9.13 33.60
N ILE A 110 -19.13 9.87 33.19
CA ILE A 110 -17.75 9.62 33.61
C ILE A 110 -17.13 10.96 34.05
N ILE A 111 -16.87 11.11 35.34
CA ILE A 111 -16.21 12.29 35.93
C ILE A 111 -15.03 11.85 36.79
N GLN A 112 -13.85 11.68 36.17
CA GLN A 112 -12.69 11.03 36.81
C GLN A 112 -11.35 11.53 36.21
N PRO A 113 -10.23 11.44 36.95
CA PRO A 113 -8.89 11.80 36.46
C PRO A 113 -8.24 10.70 35.59
N ARG A 114 -7.26 11.04 34.75
CA ARG A 114 -6.45 10.07 33.97
C ARG A 114 -4.95 10.26 34.21
N GLU A 115 -4.18 9.19 34.10
CA GLU A 115 -2.75 9.16 34.45
C GLU A 115 -1.82 9.80 33.41
N LEU A 116 -2.24 9.91 32.15
CA LEU A 116 -1.38 10.45 31.09
C LEU A 116 -1.17 11.96 31.22
N GLU A 117 -2.24 12.72 31.53
CA GLU A 117 -2.22 14.16 31.78
C GLU A 117 -1.49 15.02 30.72
N PHE A 118 -1.48 14.60 29.44
CA PHE A 118 -0.86 15.39 28.36
C PHE A 118 -1.63 16.67 28.07
N TYR A 119 -2.96 16.64 28.14
CA TYR A 119 -3.72 17.87 28.33
C TYR A 119 -3.87 18.13 29.84
N PRO A 120 -3.37 19.26 30.37
CA PRO A 120 -3.35 19.51 31.81
C PRO A 120 -4.73 19.83 32.40
N GLY A 121 -5.72 20.14 31.55
CA GLY A 121 -7.05 20.56 31.94
C GLY A 121 -8.12 19.47 31.87
N LEU A 122 -9.37 19.92 31.85
CA LEU A 122 -10.55 19.10 31.67
C LEU A 122 -10.85 18.90 30.18
N CYS A 123 -11.10 17.66 29.76
CA CYS A 123 -11.84 17.42 28.54
C CYS A 123 -13.31 17.15 28.86
N LYS A 124 -14.21 17.92 28.24
CA LYS A 124 -15.64 17.84 28.48
C LYS A 124 -16.35 17.31 27.25
N GLY A 125 -17.18 16.29 27.43
CA GLY A 125 -17.92 15.66 26.35
C GLY A 125 -19.32 15.20 26.79
N THR A 126 -20.20 14.85 25.87
CA THR A 126 -20.04 15.09 24.43
C THR A 126 -20.25 16.57 24.09
N THR A 127 -19.61 17.08 23.03
CA THR A 127 -19.75 18.49 22.58
C THR A 127 -21.17 18.77 22.07
N TYR A 128 -21.72 17.82 21.32
CA TYR A 128 -23.09 17.80 20.82
C TYR A 128 -23.83 16.58 21.40
N PRO A 129 -25.04 16.77 21.95
CA PRO A 129 -25.80 15.71 22.62
C PRO A 129 -26.36 14.67 21.64
N GLY A 130 -26.76 13.52 22.18
CA GLY A 130 -27.46 12.45 21.43
C GLY A 130 -26.59 11.24 21.07
N PHE A 131 -25.37 11.17 21.62
CA PHE A 131 -24.46 10.05 21.44
C PHE A 131 -25.02 8.75 22.05
N VAL A 132 -24.83 7.64 21.35
CA VAL A 132 -25.15 6.29 21.84
C VAL A 132 -24.02 5.33 21.43
N TYR A 133 -23.55 4.51 22.38
CA TYR A 133 -22.51 3.52 22.09
C TYR A 133 -22.97 2.50 21.04
N ASN A 134 -22.03 2.12 20.15
CA ASN A 134 -22.24 1.13 19.09
C ASN A 134 -23.37 1.48 18.11
N SER A 135 -23.67 2.77 17.94
CA SER A 135 -24.57 3.24 16.90
C SER A 135 -24.09 4.56 16.27
N GLU A 136 -24.71 4.92 15.15
CA GLU A 136 -24.56 6.22 14.49
C GLU A 136 -25.54 7.27 15.06
N SER A 137 -26.24 6.96 16.15
CA SER A 137 -27.12 7.91 16.82
C SER A 137 -26.28 9.02 17.46
N GLY A 138 -26.55 10.26 17.05
CA GLY A 138 -25.75 11.42 17.44
C GLY A 138 -24.54 11.70 16.54
N ALA A 139 -24.24 10.82 15.58
CA ALA A 139 -23.21 11.09 14.58
C ALA A 139 -23.61 12.26 13.67
N SER A 140 -22.62 13.06 13.28
CA SER A 140 -22.78 14.22 12.41
C SER A 140 -21.48 14.56 11.67
N SER A 141 -21.63 15.37 10.62
CA SER A 141 -20.55 16.13 10.01
C SER A 141 -20.52 17.50 10.69
N VAL A 142 -19.39 17.86 11.30
CA VAL A 142 -19.22 19.14 12.02
C VAL A 142 -18.11 19.96 11.38
N SER A 143 -18.32 21.27 11.31
CA SER A 143 -17.29 22.20 10.86
C SER A 143 -16.37 22.57 12.02
N VAL A 144 -15.06 22.42 11.80
CA VAL A 144 -14.03 23.00 12.67
C VAL A 144 -13.31 24.13 11.94
N VAL A 145 -12.96 25.19 12.68
CA VAL A 145 -12.21 26.35 12.19
C VAL A 145 -10.77 26.24 12.65
N THR A 146 -9.82 26.32 11.73
CA THR A 146 -8.40 26.33 12.07
C THR A 146 -7.99 27.68 12.63
N GLU A 147 -7.22 27.69 13.71
CA GLU A 147 -6.63 28.93 14.23
C GLU A 147 -5.65 29.53 13.20
N LYS A 148 -5.53 30.85 13.18
CA LYS A 148 -4.65 31.54 12.23
C LYS A 148 -3.19 31.32 12.64
N ASP A 149 -2.31 31.22 11.64
CA ASP A 149 -0.85 31.18 11.78
C ASP A 149 -0.26 29.99 12.59
N VAL A 150 -1.07 29.01 13.01
CA VAL A 150 -0.59 27.81 13.72
C VAL A 150 -0.17 26.66 12.81
N LEU A 151 -0.81 26.55 11.63
CA LEU A 151 -0.52 25.56 10.60
C LEU A 151 -0.45 26.25 9.24
N LYS A 152 0.48 25.81 8.38
CA LYS A 152 0.62 26.32 7.01
C LYS A 152 -0.19 25.46 6.05
N ASP A 153 -0.68 26.07 4.98
CA ASP A 153 -1.37 25.41 3.88
C ASP A 153 -2.59 24.57 4.29
N VAL A 154 -3.31 24.97 5.34
CA VAL A 154 -4.57 24.35 5.76
C VAL A 154 -5.78 25.21 5.39
N SER A 155 -6.94 24.58 5.21
CA SER A 155 -8.20 25.32 5.00
C SER A 155 -8.66 25.98 6.29
N SER A 156 -9.26 27.16 6.19
CA SER A 156 -9.82 27.88 7.34
C SER A 156 -10.96 27.14 8.04
N GLU A 157 -11.71 26.35 7.28
CA GLU A 157 -12.83 25.53 7.76
C GLU A 157 -12.71 24.13 7.17
N ILE A 158 -12.94 23.10 7.99
CA ILE A 158 -12.82 21.69 7.63
C ILE A 158 -14.03 20.96 8.19
N LYS A 159 -14.69 20.13 7.36
CA LYS A 159 -15.75 19.25 7.85
C LYS A 159 -15.13 17.93 8.32
N MET A 160 -15.43 17.55 9.56
CA MET A 160 -14.93 16.34 10.20
C MET A 160 -16.08 15.45 10.67
N TYR A 161 -15.86 14.14 10.67
CA TYR A 161 -16.82 13.21 11.27
C TYR A 161 -16.76 13.39 12.79
N TYR A 162 -17.94 13.42 13.41
CA TYR A 162 -18.10 13.55 14.84
C TYR A 162 -19.04 12.46 15.34
N ASN A 163 -18.58 11.71 16.34
CA ASN A 163 -19.39 10.74 17.05
C ASN A 163 -18.88 10.61 18.49
N GLY A 164 -19.56 11.25 19.44
CA GLY A 164 -19.17 11.21 20.86
C GLY A 164 -17.93 12.05 21.21
N GLY A 165 -17.57 12.98 20.33
CA GLY A 165 -16.49 13.96 20.49
C GLY A 165 -16.61 14.83 21.77
N GLY A 166 -15.51 15.18 22.43
CA GLY A 166 -15.47 16.20 23.50
C GLY A 166 -14.83 17.51 23.04
N TYR A 167 -14.47 18.37 23.98
CA TYR A 167 -13.64 19.55 23.73
C TYR A 167 -12.71 19.82 24.91
N PHE A 168 -11.61 20.52 24.64
CA PHE A 168 -10.62 20.86 25.65
C PHE A 168 -10.97 22.20 26.32
N VAL A 169 -11.17 22.18 27.64
CA VAL A 169 -11.68 23.33 28.43
C VAL A 169 -10.55 24.29 28.77
N ARG A 170 -10.70 25.57 28.41
CA ARG A 170 -9.75 26.66 28.69
C ARG A 170 -8.28 26.37 28.32
N PRO A 171 -7.99 25.94 27.08
CA PRO A 171 -6.61 25.62 26.67
C PRO A 171 -5.66 26.83 26.75
N GLU A 172 -6.18 28.05 26.70
CA GLU A 172 -5.41 29.29 26.80
C GLU A 172 -4.79 29.53 28.19
N GLU A 173 -5.25 28.84 29.23
CA GLU A 173 -4.65 28.88 30.57
C GLU A 173 -3.28 28.20 30.61
N TYR A 174 -2.91 27.44 29.55
CA TYR A 174 -1.72 26.61 29.51
C TYR A 174 -0.79 27.02 28.37
N SER A 175 0.36 27.63 28.71
CA SER A 175 1.33 28.14 27.74
C SER A 175 1.96 27.07 26.81
N HIS A 176 1.94 25.80 27.23
CA HIS A 176 2.46 24.66 26.46
C HIS A 176 1.38 23.99 25.58
N VAL A 177 0.17 24.54 25.55
CA VAL A 177 -0.94 24.05 24.72
C VAL A 177 -1.18 25.05 23.58
N THR A 178 -1.16 24.55 22.35
CA THR A 178 -1.57 25.31 21.16
C THR A 178 -2.88 24.75 20.64
N VAL A 179 -3.91 25.60 20.51
CA VAL A 179 -5.16 25.21 19.84
C VAL A 179 -4.93 25.22 18.32
N LEU A 180 -5.23 24.11 17.66
CA LEU A 180 -5.14 24.00 16.20
C LEU A 180 -6.49 24.25 15.53
N CYS A 181 -7.57 23.71 16.12
CA CYS A 181 -8.93 23.85 15.60
C CYS A 181 -9.94 24.06 16.72
N ARG A 182 -11.01 24.81 16.43
CA ARG A 182 -12.21 24.95 17.28
C ARG A 182 -13.45 24.48 16.55
N PHE A 183 -14.45 24.01 17.28
CA PHE A 183 -15.76 23.81 16.66
C PHE A 183 -16.33 25.17 16.23
N LYS A 184 -16.84 25.23 15.00
CA LYS A 184 -17.48 26.46 14.48
C LYS A 184 -18.74 26.79 15.25
N ASP A 185 -19.56 25.77 15.50
CA ASP A 185 -20.75 25.90 16.33
C ASP A 185 -20.40 25.50 17.76
N HIS A 186 -20.51 26.44 18.69
CA HIS A 186 -20.14 26.25 20.09
C HIS A 186 -20.91 25.11 20.79
N GLY A 187 -21.99 24.59 20.20
CA GLY A 187 -22.82 23.56 20.80
C GLY A 187 -23.61 24.08 22.02
N PRO A 188 -24.69 23.40 22.42
CA PRO A 188 -25.52 23.88 23.53
C PRO A 188 -24.83 23.79 24.90
N LEU A 189 -23.76 23.00 25.02
CA LEU A 189 -23.10 22.62 26.26
C LEU A 189 -21.77 23.37 26.54
N CYS A 190 -21.31 24.22 25.61
CA CYS A 190 -20.01 24.92 25.73
C CYS A 190 -20.16 26.43 25.96
N LYS A 191 -21.01 26.82 26.92
CA LYS A 191 -21.31 28.24 27.21
C LYS A 191 -20.16 28.98 27.90
N ASP A 192 -19.25 28.25 28.53
CA ASP A 192 -18.22 28.79 29.41
C ASP A 192 -16.84 28.93 28.74
N GLU A 193 -16.77 28.85 27.40
CA GLU A 193 -15.53 28.96 26.61
C GLU A 193 -15.46 30.30 25.86
N PRO A 194 -14.66 31.29 26.32
CA PRO A 194 -14.65 32.65 25.76
C PRO A 194 -14.26 32.72 24.29
N ARG A 195 -13.37 31.83 23.84
CA ARG A 195 -12.90 31.73 22.44
C ARG A 195 -13.56 30.60 21.66
N GLY A 196 -14.50 29.90 22.28
CA GLY A 196 -15.14 28.70 21.76
C GLY A 196 -14.40 27.40 22.03
N PRO A 197 -15.12 26.27 21.95
CA PRO A 197 -14.63 24.96 22.36
C PRO A 197 -13.51 24.47 21.42
N ALA A 198 -12.35 24.15 22.00
CA ALA A 198 -11.23 23.62 21.25
C ALA A 198 -11.47 22.17 20.85
N ALA A 199 -11.46 21.90 19.54
CA ALA A 199 -11.65 20.59 18.95
C ALA A 199 -10.32 19.83 18.81
N VAL A 200 -9.23 20.56 18.56
CA VAL A 200 -7.89 19.98 18.41
C VAL A 200 -6.87 20.82 19.15
N VAL A 201 -6.06 20.16 19.98
CA VAL A 201 -4.94 20.78 20.68
C VAL A 201 -3.64 20.02 20.44
N HIS A 202 -2.55 20.77 20.34
CA HIS A 202 -1.18 20.26 20.36
C HIS A 202 -0.52 20.68 21.67
N CYS A 203 -0.16 19.70 22.50
CA CYS A 203 0.51 19.92 23.78
C CYS A 203 2.00 19.60 23.64
N LYS A 204 2.86 20.54 24.04
CA LYS A 204 4.29 20.29 24.18
C LYS A 204 4.58 19.70 25.56
N ILE A 205 5.08 18.47 25.60
CA ILE A 205 5.30 17.71 26.84
C ILE A 205 6.80 17.49 27.02
N GLU A 206 7.45 18.40 27.72
CA GLU A 206 8.92 18.45 27.81
C GLU A 206 9.56 18.42 26.41
N LYS A 207 10.22 17.32 26.06
CA LYS A 207 10.86 17.16 24.74
C LYS A 207 9.89 16.67 23.67
N GLY A 208 8.81 15.99 24.04
CA GLY A 208 7.86 15.38 23.11
C GLY A 208 6.62 16.20 22.83
N ASP A 209 5.69 15.55 22.14
CA ASP A 209 4.51 16.18 21.55
C ASP A 209 3.29 15.27 21.67
N ALA A 210 2.16 15.84 22.08
CA ALA A 210 0.86 15.16 22.07
C ALA A 210 -0.13 15.94 21.20
N LEU A 211 -0.67 15.31 20.16
CA LEU A 211 -1.73 15.84 19.32
C LEU A 211 -3.05 15.15 19.71
N LEU A 212 -4.01 15.93 20.20
CA LEU A 212 -5.27 15.43 20.73
C LEU A 212 -6.42 16.00 19.91
N ILE A 213 -7.19 15.10 19.28
CA ILE A 213 -8.22 15.44 18.29
C ILE A 213 -9.55 14.87 18.79
N ALA A 214 -10.53 15.74 19.04
CA ALA A 214 -11.84 15.29 19.53
C ALA A 214 -12.77 14.74 18.44
N THR A 215 -12.54 15.12 17.19
CA THR A 215 -13.25 14.64 16.00
C THR A 215 -12.48 13.53 15.31
N HIS A 216 -13.01 13.02 14.19
CA HIS A 216 -12.41 11.93 13.41
C HIS A 216 -11.96 12.41 12.02
N PRO A 217 -10.82 13.09 11.90
CA PRO A 217 -10.27 13.48 10.60
C PRO A 217 -9.80 12.29 9.76
N GLU A 218 -9.52 11.15 10.40
CA GLU A 218 -9.06 9.91 9.79
C GLU A 218 -10.15 9.10 9.10
N TYR A 219 -11.42 9.49 9.28
CA TYR A 219 -12.55 8.77 8.69
C TYR A 219 -12.51 8.91 7.16
N ASP A 220 -12.02 7.85 6.52
CA ASP A 220 -11.92 7.69 5.08
C ASP A 220 -13.20 7.05 4.55
N VAL A 221 -13.98 7.80 3.79
CA VAL A 221 -15.27 7.32 3.26
C VAL A 221 -15.01 6.52 2.00
N SER A 222 -15.25 5.22 2.05
CA SER A 222 -15.14 4.37 0.87
C SER A 222 -16.44 4.37 0.06
N SER A 223 -16.35 3.99 -1.22
CA SER A 223 -17.53 3.75 -2.05
C SER A 223 -18.45 2.66 -1.47
N GLU A 224 -17.92 1.76 -0.64
CA GLU A 224 -18.69 0.71 0.05
C GLU A 224 -19.55 1.29 1.19
N ASP A 225 -19.02 2.26 1.95
CA ASP A 225 -19.76 2.93 3.03
C ASP A 225 -20.96 3.71 2.49
N LEU A 226 -20.81 4.29 1.29
CA LEU A 226 -21.88 4.96 0.54
C LEU A 226 -22.97 3.99 0.07
N LEU A 227 -22.60 2.78 -0.36
CA LEU A 227 -23.54 1.76 -0.86
C LEU A 227 -24.31 1.06 0.28
N LEU A 228 -23.66 0.85 1.43
CA LEU A 228 -24.29 0.24 2.61
C LEU A 228 -25.26 1.20 3.32
N ALA A 229 -25.03 2.51 3.23
CA ALA A 229 -25.95 3.51 3.76
C ALA A 229 -27.33 3.45 3.08
N ASP A 230 -27.38 3.11 1.79
CA ASP A 230 -28.61 3.11 0.98
C ASP A 230 -29.60 1.99 1.36
N GLN A 231 -29.16 0.96 2.09
CA GLN A 231 -30.00 -0.21 2.42
C GLN A 231 -30.48 -0.27 3.87
N ALA A 232 -29.93 0.54 4.79
CA ALA A 232 -30.25 0.40 6.23
C ALA A 232 -30.27 1.68 7.09
N ASN A 233 -29.86 2.87 6.60
CA ASN A 233 -29.83 4.09 7.44
C ASN A 233 -30.27 5.38 6.71
N SER A 234 -30.99 6.23 7.46
CA SER A 234 -31.67 7.47 7.06
C SER A 234 -30.85 8.46 6.21
N GLU A 235 -31.53 9.32 5.43
CA GLU A 235 -31.00 10.49 4.69
C GLU A 235 -29.82 11.22 5.39
N LYS A 236 -29.87 11.36 6.72
CA LYS A 236 -28.82 11.94 7.56
C LYS A 236 -27.43 11.32 7.37
N VAL A 237 -27.31 9.99 7.25
CA VAL A 237 -26.01 9.33 7.05
C VAL A 237 -25.45 9.65 5.66
N SER A 238 -26.31 9.70 4.64
CA SER A 238 -25.92 10.10 3.28
C SER A 238 -25.37 11.53 3.25
N GLU A 239 -25.98 12.46 4.00
CA GLU A 239 -25.49 13.84 4.12
C GLU A 239 -24.10 13.91 4.79
N ILE A 240 -23.89 13.16 5.87
CA ILE A 240 -22.58 13.06 6.53
C ILE A 240 -21.54 12.57 5.54
N LEU A 241 -21.80 11.47 4.82
CA LEU A 241 -20.84 10.91 3.87
C LEU A 241 -20.52 11.88 2.73
N LYS A 242 -21.51 12.59 2.18
CA LYS A 242 -21.29 13.61 1.15
C LYS A 242 -20.36 14.71 1.64
N ASP A 243 -20.61 15.24 2.84
CA ASP A 243 -19.76 16.25 3.46
C ASP A 243 -18.32 15.76 3.66
N LEU A 244 -18.17 14.51 4.10
CA LEU A 244 -16.85 13.92 4.31
C LEU A 244 -16.11 13.71 2.99
N VAL A 245 -16.76 13.27 1.93
CA VAL A 245 -16.12 13.16 0.60
C VAL A 245 -15.67 14.53 0.10
N LEU A 246 -16.52 15.56 0.25
CA LEU A 246 -16.20 16.92 -0.19
C LEU A 246 -15.05 17.56 0.60
N SER A 247 -14.85 17.18 1.86
CA SER A 247 -13.82 17.73 2.73
C SER A 247 -12.58 16.82 2.88
N GLU A 248 -12.47 15.74 2.10
CA GLU A 248 -11.42 14.72 2.26
C GLU A 248 -10.01 15.29 2.10
N VAL A 249 -9.81 16.09 1.05
CA VAL A 249 -8.51 16.71 0.76
C VAL A 249 -8.10 17.63 1.91
N GLU A 250 -9.03 18.43 2.43
CA GLU A 250 -8.80 19.35 3.54
C GLU A 250 -8.44 18.61 4.84
N ARG A 251 -9.13 17.50 5.14
CA ARG A 251 -8.82 16.67 6.31
C ARG A 251 -7.42 16.06 6.21
N LYS A 252 -7.08 15.46 5.06
CA LYS A 252 -5.75 14.86 4.83
C LYS A 252 -4.65 15.93 4.87
N ARG A 253 -4.89 17.09 4.26
CA ARG A 253 -3.96 18.23 4.30
C ARG A 253 -3.74 18.77 5.71
N PHE A 254 -4.79 18.85 6.51
CA PHE A 254 -4.69 19.19 7.93
C PHE A 254 -3.85 18.18 8.70
N LEU A 255 -4.07 16.88 8.51
CA LEU A 255 -3.27 15.83 9.15
C LEU A 255 -1.80 15.92 8.74
N CYS A 256 -1.48 16.10 7.45
CA CYS A 256 -0.10 16.33 7.00
C CYS A 256 0.54 17.53 7.72
N ALA A 257 -0.15 18.67 7.78
CA ALA A 257 0.35 19.86 8.46
C ALA A 257 0.57 19.63 9.97
N ALA A 258 -0.34 18.90 10.63
CA ALA A 258 -0.23 18.57 12.04
C ALA A 258 0.93 17.59 12.32
N PHE A 259 1.14 16.58 11.46
CA PHE A 259 2.28 15.66 11.57
C PHE A 259 3.62 16.35 11.32
N LEU A 260 3.69 17.24 10.32
CA LEU A 260 4.87 18.09 10.09
C LEU A 260 5.16 18.97 11.30
N ARG A 261 4.14 19.54 11.95
CA ARG A 261 4.28 20.32 13.18
C ARG A 261 4.86 19.50 14.34
N MET A 262 4.52 18.22 14.44
CA MET A 262 5.12 17.29 15.41
C MET A 262 6.54 16.85 15.01
N GLY A 263 7.04 17.23 13.83
CA GLY A 263 8.37 16.84 13.33
C GLY A 263 8.42 15.45 12.72
N LEU A 264 7.29 14.93 12.22
CA LEU A 264 7.24 13.72 11.38
C LEU A 264 7.41 14.07 9.90
N GLN A 265 7.79 13.08 9.09
CA GLN A 265 7.84 13.18 7.63
C GLN A 265 6.51 12.74 7.01
N ALA A 266 5.72 13.70 6.55
CA ALA A 266 4.47 13.45 5.83
C ALA A 266 4.67 13.57 4.31
N VAL A 267 3.78 12.92 3.54
CA VAL A 267 3.80 13.02 2.08
C VAL A 267 3.76 14.48 1.63
N PRO A 268 4.51 14.83 0.56
CA PRO A 268 4.48 16.19 0.03
C PRO A 268 3.10 16.53 -0.54
N LEU A 269 2.83 17.83 -0.66
CA LEU A 269 1.67 18.33 -1.39
C LEU A 269 2.04 18.54 -2.87
N ASP A 270 1.12 18.25 -3.78
CA ASP A 270 1.27 18.57 -5.19
C ASP A 270 1.06 20.09 -5.49
N ASN A 271 1.12 20.46 -6.77
CA ASN A 271 0.93 21.85 -7.22
C ASN A 271 -0.47 22.41 -6.87
N ASN A 272 -1.46 21.55 -6.66
CA ASN A 272 -2.82 21.92 -6.28
C ASN A 272 -3.04 21.82 -4.75
N LYS A 273 -1.96 21.65 -3.98
CA LYS A 273 -1.97 21.45 -2.52
C LYS A 273 -2.72 20.19 -2.08
N ILE A 274 -2.74 19.15 -2.91
CA ILE A 274 -3.33 17.84 -2.61
C ILE A 274 -2.21 16.93 -2.07
N PRO A 275 -2.41 16.24 -0.94
CA PRO A 275 -1.44 15.27 -0.44
C PRO A 275 -1.14 14.17 -1.46
N MET A 276 0.15 13.93 -1.74
CA MET A 276 0.62 12.86 -2.62
C MET A 276 0.60 11.52 -1.86
N GLU A 277 -0.60 11.03 -1.59
CA GLU A 277 -0.88 9.82 -0.82
C GLU A 277 -0.08 8.59 -1.28
N ASN A 278 0.48 7.87 -0.30
CA ASN A 278 1.09 6.56 -0.47
C ASN A 278 -0.01 5.50 -0.63
N LYS A 279 -0.59 5.43 -1.83
CA LYS A 279 -1.66 4.47 -2.12
C LYS A 279 -1.09 3.05 -2.14
N ALA A 280 -1.68 2.17 -1.34
CA ALA A 280 -1.44 0.74 -1.47
C ALA A 280 -1.79 0.32 -2.90
N VAL A 281 -0.79 -0.20 -3.62
CA VAL A 281 -0.98 -0.60 -5.02
C VAL A 281 -2.01 -1.73 -5.04
N LYS A 282 -3.16 -1.50 -5.66
CA LYS A 282 -4.20 -2.53 -5.82
C LYS A 282 -3.74 -3.52 -6.89
N ILE A 283 -4.05 -4.80 -6.70
CA ILE A 283 -3.85 -5.81 -7.75
C ILE A 283 -4.66 -5.37 -8.98
N THR A 284 -4.02 -5.36 -10.15
CA THR A 284 -4.64 -5.05 -11.43
C THR A 284 -4.95 -6.33 -12.21
N PRO A 285 -5.78 -6.26 -13.27
CA PRO A 285 -5.98 -7.39 -14.16
C PRO A 285 -4.67 -7.93 -14.76
N LEU A 286 -4.66 -9.23 -15.05
CA LEU A 286 -3.63 -9.92 -15.83
C LEU A 286 -4.05 -9.96 -17.30
N TYR A 287 -3.30 -9.29 -18.15
CA TYR A 287 -3.52 -9.26 -19.59
C TYR A 287 -2.76 -10.38 -20.29
N ILE A 288 -3.49 -11.19 -21.06
CA ILE A 288 -2.90 -12.17 -21.98
C ILE A 288 -2.49 -11.44 -23.25
N SER A 289 -1.27 -11.68 -23.70
CA SER A 289 -0.76 -11.20 -24.97
C SER A 289 0.07 -12.29 -25.65
N GLY A 290 0.16 -12.24 -26.97
CA GLY A 290 0.91 -13.22 -27.75
C GLY A 290 1.50 -12.64 -29.03
N LEU A 291 2.67 -13.16 -29.42
CA LEU A 291 3.31 -12.87 -30.69
C LEU A 291 2.42 -13.26 -31.88
N THR A 292 1.60 -14.31 -31.71
CA THR A 292 0.58 -14.73 -32.67
C THR A 292 -0.78 -14.88 -31.99
N LYS A 293 -1.85 -14.85 -32.79
CA LYS A 293 -3.23 -15.08 -32.34
C LYS A 293 -3.40 -16.42 -31.64
N GLU A 294 -2.68 -17.44 -32.09
CA GLU A 294 -2.73 -18.79 -31.54
C GLU A 294 -2.34 -18.82 -30.05
N TRP A 295 -1.32 -18.06 -29.65
CA TRP A 295 -0.89 -17.97 -28.25
C TRP A 295 -1.98 -17.43 -27.34
N VAL A 296 -2.66 -16.37 -27.76
CA VAL A 296 -3.76 -15.78 -26.98
C VAL A 296 -4.98 -16.70 -27.01
N HIS A 297 -5.37 -17.18 -28.19
CA HIS A 297 -6.56 -17.98 -28.38
C HIS A 297 -6.51 -19.32 -27.62
N ASN A 298 -5.40 -20.05 -27.72
CA ASN A 298 -5.24 -21.35 -27.07
C ASN A 298 -5.24 -21.21 -25.54
N THR A 299 -4.53 -20.21 -25.02
CA THR A 299 -4.45 -19.92 -23.58
C THR A 299 -5.83 -19.51 -23.05
N ALA A 300 -6.48 -18.52 -23.66
CA ALA A 300 -7.79 -18.06 -23.25
C ALA A 300 -8.85 -19.18 -23.34
N SER A 301 -8.88 -19.92 -24.44
CA SER A 301 -9.83 -21.02 -24.65
C SER A 301 -9.67 -22.13 -23.61
N TYR A 302 -8.44 -22.48 -23.23
CA TYR A 302 -8.20 -23.45 -22.17
C TYR A 302 -8.79 -22.96 -20.85
N LEU A 303 -8.46 -21.72 -20.45
CA LEU A 303 -8.91 -21.14 -19.19
C LEU A 303 -10.43 -21.03 -19.14
N ILE A 304 -11.07 -20.55 -20.20
CA ILE A 304 -12.53 -20.45 -20.30
C ILE A 304 -13.19 -21.82 -20.11
N ARG A 305 -12.66 -22.90 -20.71
CA ARG A 305 -13.20 -24.26 -20.53
C ARG A 305 -13.09 -24.78 -19.09
N LYS A 306 -12.22 -24.18 -18.26
CA LYS A 306 -12.06 -24.51 -16.84
C LYS A 306 -12.87 -23.60 -15.92
N THR A 307 -13.47 -22.53 -16.44
CA THR A 307 -14.37 -21.66 -15.67
C THR A 307 -15.75 -22.28 -15.47
N ASP A 308 -16.43 -21.85 -14.42
CA ASP A 308 -17.88 -22.02 -14.34
C ASP A 308 -18.57 -21.20 -15.43
N GLN A 309 -19.40 -21.85 -16.26
CA GLN A 309 -19.97 -21.24 -17.47
C GLN A 309 -20.87 -20.03 -17.19
N ARG A 310 -21.47 -19.94 -16.00
CA ARG A 310 -22.36 -18.83 -15.63
C ARG A 310 -21.60 -17.63 -15.09
N SER A 311 -20.61 -17.89 -14.23
CA SER A 311 -19.87 -16.84 -13.52
C SER A 311 -18.54 -16.44 -14.18
N ARG A 312 -18.05 -17.25 -15.14
CA ARG A 312 -16.70 -17.15 -15.74
C ARG A 312 -15.58 -17.18 -14.69
N LEU A 313 -15.85 -17.75 -13.52
CA LEU A 313 -14.90 -17.87 -12.44
C LEU A 313 -14.14 -19.20 -12.55
N LEU A 314 -12.82 -19.12 -12.51
CA LEU A 314 -11.91 -20.24 -12.35
C LEU A 314 -11.42 -20.22 -10.90
N LYS A 315 -11.84 -21.20 -10.11
CA LYS A 315 -11.35 -21.37 -8.74
C LYS A 315 -10.11 -22.25 -8.77
N ASP A 316 -9.05 -21.78 -8.13
CA ASP A 316 -7.81 -22.55 -7.94
C ASP A 316 -7.51 -22.69 -6.43
N ASN A 317 -6.36 -23.26 -6.08
CA ASN A 317 -6.03 -23.56 -4.69
C ASN A 317 -5.93 -22.30 -3.81
N THR A 318 -5.37 -21.21 -4.32
CA THR A 318 -5.16 -19.96 -3.55
C THR A 318 -6.06 -18.84 -4.04
N ASP A 319 -6.06 -18.62 -5.36
CA ASP A 319 -6.74 -17.49 -5.97
C ASP A 319 -7.99 -17.92 -6.75
N ILE A 320 -8.86 -16.94 -7.02
CA ILE A 320 -10.00 -17.09 -7.91
C ILE A 320 -9.80 -16.12 -9.05
N PHE A 321 -9.89 -16.61 -10.28
CA PHE A 321 -9.71 -15.83 -11.49
C PHE A 321 -11.04 -15.60 -12.20
N CYS A 322 -11.28 -14.40 -12.70
CA CYS A 322 -12.41 -14.11 -13.60
C CYS A 322 -11.86 -13.91 -15.01
N ILE A 323 -12.25 -14.76 -15.97
CA ILE A 323 -11.71 -14.73 -17.33
C ILE A 323 -12.64 -13.93 -18.23
N ASN A 324 -12.17 -12.79 -18.73
CA ASN A 324 -12.96 -11.86 -19.54
C ASN A 324 -12.25 -11.53 -20.85
N GLU A 325 -13.04 -11.34 -21.90
CA GLU A 325 -12.52 -10.72 -23.12
C GLU A 325 -12.37 -9.21 -22.87
N LEU A 326 -11.39 -8.59 -23.51
CA LEU A 326 -11.20 -7.13 -23.46
C LEU A 326 -12.50 -6.41 -23.83
N ASP A 327 -12.76 -5.28 -23.19
CA ASP A 327 -13.98 -4.46 -23.33
C ASP A 327 -15.29 -5.13 -22.87
N THR A 328 -15.23 -6.35 -22.31
CA THR A 328 -16.38 -6.94 -21.61
C THR A 328 -16.50 -6.32 -20.21
N PRO A 329 -17.71 -5.90 -19.77
CA PRO A 329 -17.92 -5.40 -18.42
C PRO A 329 -17.48 -6.43 -17.35
N SER A 330 -16.89 -5.94 -16.27
CA SER A 330 -16.52 -6.77 -15.12
C SER A 330 -17.75 -7.48 -14.55
N SER A 331 -17.61 -8.77 -14.20
CA SER A 331 -18.68 -9.57 -13.63
C SER A 331 -19.10 -9.03 -12.25
N GLU A 332 -20.36 -8.65 -12.08
CA GLU A 332 -20.92 -8.23 -10.80
C GLU A 332 -20.73 -9.30 -9.72
N GLN A 333 -20.82 -10.59 -10.11
CA GLN A 333 -20.56 -11.71 -9.21
C GLN A 333 -19.08 -11.77 -8.77
N ALA A 334 -18.14 -11.49 -9.68
CA ALA A 334 -16.72 -11.42 -9.35
C ALA A 334 -16.41 -10.24 -8.41
N HIS A 335 -17.09 -9.12 -8.61
CA HIS A 335 -17.00 -7.96 -7.74
C HIS A 335 -17.51 -8.28 -6.32
N ILE A 336 -18.74 -8.78 -6.20
CA ILE A 336 -19.33 -9.18 -4.91
C ILE A 336 -18.47 -10.23 -4.21
N LEU A 337 -17.97 -11.23 -4.94
CA LEU A 337 -17.10 -12.26 -4.37
C LEU A 337 -15.76 -11.68 -3.89
N SER A 338 -15.19 -10.70 -4.60
CA SER A 338 -13.98 -9.99 -4.15
C SER A 338 -14.22 -9.28 -2.82
N LEU A 339 -15.36 -8.59 -2.68
CA LEU A 339 -15.73 -7.90 -1.44
C LEU A 339 -15.86 -8.89 -0.27
N CYS A 340 -16.55 -10.01 -0.49
CA CYS A 340 -16.69 -11.07 0.53
C CYS A 340 -15.32 -11.64 0.96
N ARG A 341 -14.43 -11.90 0.00
CA ARG A 341 -13.10 -12.45 0.28
C ARG A 341 -12.22 -11.48 1.05
N ILE A 342 -12.24 -10.19 0.68
CA ILE A 342 -11.49 -9.15 1.40
C ILE A 342 -11.98 -9.06 2.85
N LYS A 343 -13.30 -9.13 3.09
CA LYS A 343 -13.88 -9.15 4.44
C LYS A 343 -13.41 -10.33 5.28
N GLU A 344 -13.11 -11.46 4.65
CA GLU A 344 -12.54 -12.66 5.28
C GLU A 344 -11.00 -12.65 5.38
N GLY A 345 -10.33 -11.55 4.99
CA GLY A 345 -8.87 -11.48 4.98
C GLY A 345 -8.19 -12.29 3.85
N LYS A 346 -8.93 -12.62 2.79
CA LYS A 346 -8.43 -13.36 1.61
C LYS A 346 -8.14 -12.40 0.44
N SER A 347 -7.38 -12.87 -0.57
CA SER A 347 -7.15 -12.13 -1.81
C SER A 347 -8.45 -11.85 -2.56
N SER A 348 -8.57 -10.70 -3.23
CA SER A 348 -9.70 -10.42 -4.13
C SER A 348 -9.70 -11.39 -5.32
N VAL A 349 -10.79 -11.42 -6.09
CA VAL A 349 -10.79 -12.11 -7.40
C VAL A 349 -9.82 -11.36 -8.32
N ILE A 350 -9.01 -12.11 -9.07
CA ILE A 350 -8.05 -11.57 -10.04
C ILE A 350 -8.67 -11.68 -11.43
N GLU A 351 -8.77 -10.58 -12.17
CA GLU A 351 -9.25 -10.64 -13.55
C GLU A 351 -8.12 -11.08 -14.49
N ILE A 352 -8.42 -12.00 -15.41
CA ILE A 352 -7.57 -12.32 -16.55
C ILE A 352 -8.28 -11.85 -17.81
N ILE A 353 -7.67 -10.91 -18.52
CA ILE A 353 -8.25 -10.24 -19.68
C ILE A 353 -7.47 -10.64 -20.93
N TYR A 354 -8.17 -11.03 -21.98
CA TYR A 354 -7.55 -11.35 -23.27
C TYR A 354 -8.16 -10.52 -24.40
N PRO A 355 -7.34 -9.99 -25.34
CA PRO A 355 -7.86 -9.32 -26.53
C PRO A 355 -8.61 -10.29 -27.46
N ASN A 356 -9.61 -9.79 -28.19
CA ASN A 356 -10.28 -10.56 -29.23
C ASN A 356 -9.27 -10.97 -30.33
N THR A 357 -9.17 -12.26 -30.63
CA THR A 357 -8.18 -12.78 -31.59
C THR A 357 -8.67 -12.86 -33.03
N ILE A 358 -9.97 -12.70 -33.29
CA ILE A 358 -10.57 -12.91 -34.62
C ILE A 358 -10.04 -11.86 -35.61
N TYR A 359 -10.10 -10.59 -35.21
CA TYR A 359 -9.73 -9.44 -36.06
C TYR A 359 -8.46 -8.70 -35.62
N ALA A 360 -7.74 -9.19 -34.60
CA ALA A 360 -6.52 -8.55 -34.14
C ALA A 360 -5.40 -8.59 -35.18
N ASP A 361 -4.52 -7.58 -35.17
CA ASP A 361 -3.22 -7.67 -35.82
C ASP A 361 -2.25 -8.48 -34.95
N GLU A 362 -1.23 -9.07 -35.57
CA GLU A 362 -0.14 -9.74 -34.86
C GLU A 362 1.08 -8.82 -34.79
N PRO A 363 1.71 -8.64 -33.61
CA PRO A 363 1.43 -9.31 -32.33
C PRO A 363 0.15 -8.83 -31.64
N VAL A 364 -0.56 -9.74 -30.97
CA VAL A 364 -1.80 -9.44 -30.26
C VAL A 364 -1.48 -8.85 -28.89
N CYS A 365 -1.71 -7.56 -28.73
CA CYS A 365 -1.37 -6.79 -27.53
C CYS A 365 -2.60 -6.10 -26.91
N PRO A 366 -2.68 -5.98 -25.58
CA PRO A 366 -3.63 -5.05 -24.95
C PRO A 366 -3.24 -3.59 -25.27
N PRO A 367 -4.16 -2.62 -25.10
CA PRO A 367 -3.85 -1.21 -25.26
C PRO A 367 -2.69 -0.74 -24.36
N SER A 368 -1.87 0.19 -24.85
CA SER A 368 -0.77 0.77 -24.06
C SER A 368 -1.27 1.53 -22.83
N SER A 369 -2.52 2.00 -22.83
CA SER A 369 -3.16 2.66 -21.69
C SER A 369 -3.32 1.76 -20.46
N VAL A 370 -3.41 0.44 -20.65
CA VAL A 370 -3.50 -0.55 -19.57
C VAL A 370 -2.16 -1.24 -19.28
N THR A 371 -1.11 -0.87 -20.02
CA THR A 371 0.26 -1.34 -19.83
C THR A 371 1.29 -0.20 -19.76
N PRO A 372 1.03 0.89 -18.99
CA PRO A 372 1.86 2.10 -19.01
C PRO A 372 3.34 1.88 -18.66
N HIS A 373 3.68 0.83 -17.90
CA HIS A 373 5.05 0.57 -17.47
C HIS A 373 5.81 -0.48 -18.29
N PHE A 374 5.16 -1.10 -19.29
CA PHE A 374 5.83 -2.05 -20.19
C PHE A 374 5.18 -2.06 -21.58
N ASN A 375 5.94 -1.64 -22.60
CA ASN A 375 5.42 -1.60 -23.97
C ASN A 375 5.52 -2.98 -24.64
N ILE A 376 4.42 -3.74 -24.62
CA ILE A 376 4.37 -5.10 -25.15
C ILE A 376 4.65 -5.17 -26.66
N GLU A 377 4.16 -4.22 -27.45
CA GLU A 377 4.39 -4.19 -28.90
C GLU A 377 5.89 -4.01 -29.21
N LYS A 378 6.55 -3.10 -28.49
CA LYS A 378 7.99 -2.86 -28.60
C LYS A 378 8.80 -4.09 -28.17
N TYR A 379 8.36 -4.81 -27.13
CA TYR A 379 8.95 -6.10 -26.73
C TYR A 379 8.92 -7.12 -27.87
N TYR A 380 7.76 -7.36 -28.49
CA TYR A 380 7.66 -8.33 -29.59
C TYR A 380 8.42 -7.90 -30.84
N LYS A 381 8.48 -6.59 -31.10
CA LYS A 381 9.33 -6.04 -32.17
C LYS A 381 10.80 -6.40 -31.96
N TYR A 382 11.33 -6.18 -30.75
CA TYR A 382 12.71 -6.57 -30.43
C TYR A 382 12.91 -8.08 -30.50
N LEU A 383 12.00 -8.86 -29.90
CA LEU A 383 12.06 -10.32 -29.90
C LEU A 383 12.15 -10.87 -31.34
N SER A 384 11.34 -10.33 -32.25
CA SER A 384 11.29 -10.77 -33.65
C SER A 384 12.53 -10.34 -34.44
N GLN A 385 13.00 -9.11 -34.23
CA GLN A 385 14.21 -8.57 -34.87
C GLN A 385 15.45 -9.37 -34.48
N GLU A 386 15.64 -9.61 -33.19
CA GLU A 386 16.81 -10.33 -32.68
C GLU A 386 16.78 -11.80 -33.12
N ARG A 387 15.63 -12.47 -33.09
CA ARG A 387 15.48 -13.84 -33.63
C ARG A 387 15.80 -13.93 -35.12
N GLY A 388 15.51 -12.89 -35.90
CA GLY A 388 15.84 -12.84 -37.33
C GLY A 388 17.33 -13.04 -37.64
N LYS A 389 18.21 -12.71 -36.67
CA LYS A 389 19.66 -12.88 -36.76
C LYS A 389 20.12 -14.34 -36.58
N TRP A 390 19.28 -15.19 -35.99
CA TRP A 390 19.58 -16.60 -35.73
C TRP A 390 19.04 -17.46 -36.89
N LEU A 391 19.79 -17.49 -37.99
CA LEU A 391 19.42 -18.13 -39.27
C LEU A 391 19.16 -19.65 -39.16
N ASP A 392 19.86 -20.36 -38.26
CA ASP A 392 19.80 -21.82 -38.14
C ASP A 392 18.68 -22.36 -37.22
N ILE A 393 17.92 -21.49 -36.53
CA ILE A 393 16.91 -21.88 -35.52
C ILE A 393 15.49 -21.42 -35.96
N ARG A 394 15.31 -21.06 -37.24
CA ARG A 394 14.04 -20.56 -37.78
C ARG A 394 12.95 -21.64 -37.74
N GLY A 395 12.22 -21.70 -36.63
CA GLY A 395 11.08 -22.59 -36.42
C GLY A 395 10.93 -23.14 -35.00
N SER A 396 11.93 -23.00 -34.11
CA SER A 396 11.87 -23.62 -32.77
C SER A 396 11.64 -22.66 -31.61
N PHE A 397 11.68 -21.33 -31.80
CA PHE A 397 11.61 -20.40 -30.68
C PHE A 397 10.20 -20.31 -30.06
N ARG A 398 10.07 -20.73 -28.80
CA ARG A 398 8.83 -20.78 -28.00
C ARG A 398 8.86 -19.85 -26.79
N PHE A 399 10.04 -19.56 -26.22
CA PHE A 399 10.14 -18.75 -25.01
C PHE A 399 9.92 -17.26 -25.30
N GLY A 400 9.01 -16.64 -24.56
CA GLY A 400 8.65 -15.23 -24.72
C GLY A 400 7.58 -14.95 -25.78
N ASN A 401 7.01 -15.97 -26.42
CA ASN A 401 5.96 -15.81 -27.42
C ASN A 401 4.59 -15.44 -26.82
N GLY A 402 4.38 -15.75 -25.54
CA GLY A 402 3.20 -15.36 -24.79
C GLY A 402 3.60 -14.58 -23.55
N LEU A 403 2.82 -13.55 -23.22
CA LEU A 403 2.93 -12.79 -21.98
C LEU A 403 1.63 -12.88 -21.18
N LEU A 404 1.76 -13.00 -19.87
CA LEU A 404 0.70 -12.74 -18.89
C LEU A 404 1.16 -11.56 -18.02
N TYR A 405 0.66 -10.37 -18.33
CA TYR A 405 1.17 -9.11 -17.79
C TYR A 405 0.20 -8.46 -16.79
N ALA A 406 0.69 -7.95 -15.67
CA ALA A 406 -0.08 -7.06 -14.79
C ALA A 406 0.73 -5.80 -14.42
N GLU A 407 0.04 -4.67 -14.28
CA GLU A 407 0.63 -3.46 -13.70
C GLU A 407 1.01 -3.67 -12.24
N ALA A 408 0.13 -4.32 -11.48
CA ALA A 408 0.42 -4.73 -10.12
C ALA A 408 -0.15 -6.10 -9.81
N LEU A 409 0.68 -6.95 -9.21
CA LEU A 409 0.33 -8.30 -8.80
C LEU A 409 0.83 -8.54 -7.38
N SER A 410 0.31 -9.55 -6.67
CA SER A 410 0.90 -9.97 -5.40
C SER A 410 2.32 -10.51 -5.61
N SER A 411 2.46 -11.57 -6.41
CA SER A 411 3.73 -12.16 -6.80
C SER A 411 3.59 -12.99 -8.06
N THR A 412 4.39 -12.72 -9.11
CA THR A 412 4.40 -13.50 -10.35
C THR A 412 4.65 -14.99 -10.08
N GLN A 413 5.62 -15.30 -9.22
CA GLN A 413 5.91 -16.68 -8.81
C GLN A 413 4.74 -17.33 -8.08
N SER A 414 4.17 -16.67 -7.06
CA SER A 414 3.09 -17.27 -6.27
C SER A 414 1.83 -17.48 -7.10
N THR A 415 1.54 -16.55 -8.02
CA THR A 415 0.43 -16.68 -8.95
C THR A 415 0.56 -17.91 -9.83
N LEU A 416 1.77 -18.27 -10.28
CA LEU A 416 1.99 -19.49 -11.07
C LEU A 416 2.05 -20.76 -10.21
N GLU A 417 2.86 -20.76 -9.14
CA GLU A 417 3.17 -21.94 -8.33
C GLU A 417 1.96 -22.44 -7.52
N LYS A 418 1.19 -21.52 -6.96
CA LYS A 418 0.07 -21.85 -6.05
C LYS A 418 -1.26 -22.06 -6.77
N ASN A 419 -1.30 -21.91 -8.10
CA ASN A 419 -2.51 -22.03 -8.90
C ASN A 419 -2.27 -23.04 -10.05
N PRO A 420 -2.25 -24.36 -9.74
CA PRO A 420 -1.96 -25.40 -10.72
C PRO A 420 -2.96 -25.49 -11.88
N VAL A 421 -4.24 -25.09 -11.70
CA VAL A 421 -5.23 -25.09 -12.78
C VAL A 421 -4.92 -23.97 -13.78
N LEU A 422 -4.55 -22.78 -13.28
CA LEU A 422 -4.03 -21.70 -14.11
C LEU A 422 -2.76 -22.15 -14.84
N LEU A 423 -1.77 -22.67 -14.10
CA LEU A 423 -0.46 -23.06 -14.66
C LEU A 423 -0.59 -24.11 -15.77
N ALA A 424 -1.48 -25.10 -15.62
CA ALA A 424 -1.71 -26.13 -16.63
C ALA A 424 -2.28 -25.59 -17.95
N GLY A 425 -2.88 -24.38 -17.94
CA GLY A 425 -3.40 -23.71 -19.12
C GLY A 425 -2.39 -22.81 -19.84
N LEU A 426 -1.23 -22.55 -19.24
CA LEU A 426 -0.21 -21.67 -19.81
C LEU A 426 0.74 -22.48 -20.70
N PRO A 427 0.93 -22.12 -21.98
CA PRO A 427 1.83 -22.87 -22.85
C PRO A 427 3.30 -22.72 -22.43
N THR A 428 4.11 -23.74 -22.71
CA THR A 428 5.55 -23.71 -22.39
C THR A 428 6.24 -22.54 -23.08
N GLY A 429 6.89 -21.69 -22.29
CA GLY A 429 7.57 -20.50 -22.77
C GLY A 429 6.78 -19.20 -22.58
N LEU A 430 5.54 -19.26 -22.07
CA LEU A 430 4.82 -18.09 -21.60
C LEU A 430 5.52 -17.45 -20.40
N VAL A 431 5.60 -16.12 -20.39
CA VAL A 431 6.21 -15.33 -19.32
C VAL A 431 5.13 -14.59 -18.54
N CYS A 432 5.10 -14.77 -17.22
CA CYS A 432 4.29 -13.95 -16.32
C CYS A 432 5.12 -12.75 -15.84
N LEU A 433 4.69 -11.53 -16.16
CA LEU A 433 5.42 -10.29 -15.92
C LEU A 433 4.55 -9.34 -15.07
N ALA A 434 5.16 -8.68 -14.09
CA ALA A 434 4.49 -7.61 -13.34
C ALA A 434 5.37 -6.36 -13.28
N ALA A 435 4.79 -5.17 -13.48
CA ALA A 435 5.51 -3.91 -13.27
C ALA A 435 5.70 -3.61 -11.77
N ASN A 436 4.82 -4.12 -10.92
CA ASN A 436 4.94 -4.05 -9.47
C ASN A 436 4.45 -5.33 -8.77
N GLN A 437 5.18 -5.80 -7.77
CA GLN A 437 4.80 -6.92 -6.89
C GLN A 437 4.59 -6.46 -5.44
N ILE A 438 3.35 -6.58 -4.95
CA ILE A 438 2.94 -6.13 -3.60
C ILE A 438 3.56 -7.03 -2.50
N SER A 439 3.66 -8.33 -2.76
CA SER A 439 4.18 -9.33 -1.82
C SER A 439 5.19 -10.25 -2.52
N GLY A 440 6.15 -9.63 -3.21
CA GLY A 440 7.26 -10.33 -3.83
C GLY A 440 7.98 -11.25 -2.84
N ARG A 441 8.37 -12.44 -3.31
CA ARG A 441 9.07 -13.43 -2.49
C ARG A 441 10.50 -13.59 -2.97
N GLY A 442 11.45 -13.54 -2.03
CA GLY A 442 12.81 -13.98 -2.22
C GLY A 442 12.99 -15.45 -1.79
N ARG A 443 14.24 -15.93 -1.81
CA ARG A 443 14.56 -17.28 -1.32
C ARG A 443 14.36 -17.38 0.20
N GLY A 444 13.85 -18.51 0.68
CA GLY A 444 13.60 -18.73 2.11
C GLY A 444 12.38 -17.93 2.61
N SER A 445 12.54 -17.24 3.75
CA SER A 445 11.53 -16.35 4.33
C SER A 445 11.67 -14.88 3.92
N ASN A 446 12.59 -14.57 2.99
CA ASN A 446 12.86 -13.19 2.59
C ASN A 446 11.74 -12.62 1.71
N SER A 447 11.37 -11.36 1.94
CA SER A 447 10.52 -10.58 1.04
C SER A 447 11.37 -9.96 -0.08
N TRP A 448 10.78 -9.83 -1.27
CA TRP A 448 11.34 -9.08 -2.38
C TRP A 448 10.63 -7.73 -2.48
N ILE A 449 11.39 -6.64 -2.34
CA ILE A 449 10.85 -5.29 -2.45
C ILE A 449 10.76 -4.91 -3.92
N SER A 450 9.55 -4.64 -4.38
CA SER A 450 9.26 -4.22 -5.75
C SER A 450 9.36 -2.70 -5.88
N HIS A 451 10.00 -2.23 -6.94
CA HIS A 451 10.06 -0.81 -7.29
C HIS A 451 9.72 -0.66 -8.77
N THR A 452 9.05 0.45 -9.12
CA THR A 452 8.79 0.81 -10.51
C THR A 452 10.11 0.85 -11.30
N GLY A 453 10.14 0.22 -12.47
CA GLY A 453 11.35 0.09 -13.29
C GLY A 453 12.19 -1.17 -13.04
N ALA A 454 11.80 -2.02 -12.09
CA ALA A 454 12.35 -3.37 -11.97
C ALA A 454 11.78 -4.30 -13.07
N LEU A 455 12.60 -5.24 -13.56
CA LEU A 455 12.15 -6.24 -14.53
C LEU A 455 11.78 -7.54 -13.80
N GLN A 456 10.50 -7.70 -13.45
CA GLN A 456 10.04 -8.74 -12.52
C GLN A 456 9.13 -9.76 -13.21
N PHE A 457 9.69 -10.93 -13.53
CA PHE A 457 8.96 -11.96 -14.26
C PHE A 457 9.26 -13.36 -13.75
N SER A 458 8.33 -14.27 -14.03
CA SER A 458 8.43 -15.70 -13.78
C SER A 458 8.04 -16.49 -15.02
N PHE A 459 8.79 -17.55 -15.31
CA PHE A 459 8.45 -18.61 -16.25
C PHE A 459 9.10 -19.89 -15.72
N VAL A 460 8.61 -21.06 -16.13
CA VAL A 460 9.15 -22.34 -15.69
C VAL A 460 10.52 -22.53 -16.37
N TYR A 461 11.67 -22.54 -15.65
CA TYR A 461 13.04 -23.07 -15.97
C TYR A 461 14.20 -22.23 -15.33
N MET A 462 15.47 -22.70 -15.42
CA MET A 462 16.68 -22.10 -14.81
C MET A 462 17.32 -20.94 -15.61
N ILE A 463 17.27 -19.69 -15.12
CA ILE A 463 17.52 -18.48 -15.95
C ILE A 463 18.88 -17.75 -15.77
N ALA A 464 19.56 -17.88 -14.63
CA ALA A 464 20.53 -16.86 -14.19
C ALA A 464 21.67 -16.53 -15.19
N LEU A 465 22.29 -17.53 -15.84
CA LEU A 465 23.37 -17.30 -16.83
C LEU A 465 22.86 -16.58 -18.10
N ALA A 466 21.64 -16.87 -18.54
CA ALA A 466 21.05 -16.23 -19.72
C ALA A 466 20.85 -14.72 -19.53
N ILE A 467 20.55 -14.28 -18.29
CA ILE A 467 20.38 -12.87 -17.95
C ILE A 467 21.72 -12.11 -18.00
N VAL A 468 22.82 -12.72 -17.53
CA VAL A 468 24.13 -12.06 -17.57
C VAL A 468 24.63 -11.90 -19.00
N GLU A 469 24.44 -12.93 -19.83
CA GLU A 469 24.94 -12.92 -21.22
C GLU A 469 24.07 -12.07 -22.15
N SER A 470 22.76 -11.94 -21.89
CA SER A 470 21.89 -11.05 -22.67
C SER A 470 22.33 -9.58 -22.63
N ILE A 471 22.98 -9.18 -21.54
CA ILE A 471 23.51 -7.82 -21.37
C ILE A 471 24.97 -7.73 -21.87
N ARG A 472 25.86 -8.61 -21.40
CA ARG A 472 27.31 -8.48 -21.67
C ARG A 472 27.76 -8.86 -23.08
N GLU A 473 26.97 -9.65 -23.83
CA GLU A 473 27.29 -9.96 -25.23
C GLU A 473 26.87 -8.85 -26.20
N LYS A 474 26.23 -7.77 -25.72
CA LYS A 474 25.93 -6.59 -26.55
C LYS A 474 27.22 -5.83 -26.91
N PRO A 475 27.35 -5.33 -28.16
CA PRO A 475 28.49 -4.50 -28.54
C PRO A 475 28.65 -3.30 -27.61
N GLY A 476 29.81 -3.18 -26.97
CA GLY A 476 30.12 -2.12 -25.99
C GLY A 476 29.87 -2.46 -24.51
N TYR A 477 29.18 -3.57 -24.21
CA TYR A 477 28.77 -3.92 -22.83
C TYR A 477 29.63 -5.02 -22.20
N SER A 478 30.69 -5.47 -22.89
CA SER A 478 31.51 -6.61 -22.45
C SER A 478 32.23 -6.35 -21.13
N SER A 479 32.55 -5.09 -20.81
CA SER A 479 33.23 -4.66 -19.58
C SER A 479 32.28 -4.35 -18.42
N VAL A 480 30.95 -4.34 -18.62
CA VAL A 480 29.98 -4.07 -17.55
C VAL A 480 30.14 -5.14 -16.45
N PRO A 481 30.27 -4.75 -15.17
CA PRO A 481 30.71 -5.65 -14.08
C PRO A 481 29.60 -6.58 -13.55
N LEU A 482 28.81 -7.17 -14.43
CA LEU A 482 27.78 -8.16 -14.08
C LEU A 482 28.40 -9.54 -13.83
N ARG A 483 28.00 -10.16 -12.71
CA ARG A 483 28.50 -11.45 -12.21
C ARG A 483 27.36 -12.31 -11.67
N LEU A 484 27.54 -13.62 -11.72
CA LEU A 484 26.67 -14.62 -11.11
C LEU A 484 27.13 -14.92 -9.69
N LYS A 485 26.20 -14.97 -8.73
CA LYS A 485 26.42 -15.55 -7.41
C LYS A 485 25.49 -16.74 -7.24
N TRP A 486 26.08 -17.89 -6.97
CA TRP A 486 25.35 -19.14 -6.81
C TRP A 486 24.32 -19.04 -5.67
N PRO A 487 23.11 -19.62 -5.81
CA PRO A 487 22.66 -20.45 -6.94
C PRO A 487 21.98 -19.69 -8.08
N ASN A 488 21.56 -18.43 -7.89
CA ASN A 488 20.66 -17.76 -8.82
C ASN A 488 20.69 -16.23 -8.76
N ASP A 489 21.57 -15.65 -7.93
CA ASP A 489 21.64 -14.20 -7.80
C ASP A 489 22.57 -13.64 -8.88
N ILE A 490 22.27 -12.42 -9.35
CA ILE A 490 23.11 -11.68 -10.26
C ILE A 490 23.49 -10.38 -9.58
N TYR A 491 24.78 -10.06 -9.64
CA TYR A 491 25.40 -8.96 -8.93
C TYR A 491 26.09 -8.01 -9.90
N ALA A 492 25.98 -6.72 -9.61
CA ALA A 492 26.93 -5.71 -10.06
C ALA A 492 27.65 -5.20 -8.82
N GLU A 493 28.99 -5.32 -8.78
CA GLU A 493 29.85 -4.74 -7.73
C GLU A 493 29.32 -4.85 -6.27
N CYS A 494 28.72 -6.00 -5.92
CA CYS A 494 28.19 -6.36 -4.58
C CYS A 494 26.71 -6.02 -4.24
N CYS A 495 25.86 -5.60 -5.18
CA CYS A 495 24.41 -5.38 -4.95
C CYS A 495 23.47 -6.24 -5.81
N GLY A 496 22.25 -6.50 -5.30
CA GLY A 496 21.17 -7.21 -6.02
C GLY A 496 20.50 -6.34 -7.11
N LEU A 497 19.89 -6.98 -8.11
CA LEU A 497 19.76 -6.43 -9.46
C LEU A 497 18.38 -5.82 -9.77
N ASN A 498 18.37 -4.59 -10.29
CA ASN A 498 17.22 -3.88 -10.86
C ASN A 498 17.63 -3.13 -12.15
N LEU A 499 16.70 -2.81 -13.06
CA LEU A 499 17.05 -2.22 -14.36
C LEU A 499 17.11 -0.69 -14.35
N SER A 500 16.09 0.00 -13.82
CA SER A 500 15.99 1.48 -13.84
C SER A 500 15.34 2.10 -12.58
N ASN A 501 15.40 1.45 -11.42
CA ASN A 501 14.82 2.02 -10.19
C ASN A 501 15.71 3.14 -9.63
N THR A 502 15.13 4.12 -8.94
CA THR A 502 15.87 5.30 -8.44
C THR A 502 16.53 5.10 -7.07
N LEU A 503 15.84 4.49 -6.09
CA LEU A 503 16.35 4.15 -4.74
C LEU A 503 15.49 3.01 -4.14
N PRO A 504 15.95 2.24 -3.12
CA PRO A 504 17.22 2.32 -2.39
C PRO A 504 18.33 1.37 -2.92
N THR A 505 18.14 0.77 -4.09
CA THR A 505 19.10 -0.18 -4.69
C THR A 505 19.65 0.34 -6.02
N THR A 506 20.86 -0.06 -6.39
CA THR A 506 21.52 0.34 -7.65
C THR A 506 20.87 -0.34 -8.86
N SER A 507 20.63 0.44 -9.93
CA SER A 507 20.09 -0.09 -11.19
C SER A 507 21.18 -0.31 -12.26
N ILE A 508 20.95 -1.22 -13.22
CA ILE A 508 21.88 -1.44 -14.35
C ILE A 508 22.09 -0.15 -15.14
N ASN A 509 21.05 0.65 -15.35
CA ASN A 509 21.18 1.89 -16.12
C ASN A 509 21.98 2.95 -15.36
N ASP A 510 21.95 2.96 -14.02
CA ASP A 510 22.86 3.81 -13.24
C ASP A 510 24.31 3.36 -13.43
N ILE A 511 24.57 2.05 -13.37
CA ILE A 511 25.91 1.50 -13.60
C ILE A 511 26.41 1.79 -15.01
N ILE A 512 25.54 1.67 -16.03
CA ILE A 512 25.90 2.00 -17.42
C ILE A 512 26.32 3.47 -17.51
N LYS A 513 25.56 4.38 -16.90
CA LYS A 513 25.88 5.82 -16.90
C LYS A 513 27.18 6.12 -16.18
N ASP A 514 27.40 5.49 -15.03
CA ASP A 514 28.59 5.68 -14.21
C ASP A 514 29.85 5.12 -14.89
N HIS A 515 29.70 4.03 -15.65
CA HIS A 515 30.79 3.35 -16.35
C HIS A 515 31.13 4.02 -17.69
N ASP A 516 30.13 4.29 -18.53
CA ASP A 516 30.32 4.93 -19.84
C ASP A 516 29.04 5.64 -20.31
N THR A 517 29.04 6.96 -20.18
CA THR A 517 27.95 7.85 -20.61
C THR A 517 27.61 7.82 -22.11
N SER A 518 28.46 7.22 -22.96
CA SER A 518 28.18 7.04 -24.39
C SER A 518 27.29 5.83 -24.70
N LEU A 519 27.17 4.90 -23.74
CA LEU A 519 26.29 3.74 -23.87
C LEU A 519 24.84 4.15 -23.66
N LYS A 520 23.94 3.60 -24.49
CA LYS A 520 22.50 3.85 -24.40
C LYS A 520 21.90 3.10 -23.22
N GLU A 521 20.97 3.73 -22.51
CA GLU A 521 20.17 3.03 -21.51
C GLU A 521 19.40 1.85 -22.13
N LEU A 522 19.30 0.78 -21.35
CA LEU A 522 18.57 -0.42 -21.69
C LEU A 522 17.11 -0.28 -21.27
N SER A 523 16.17 -0.58 -22.18
CA SER A 523 14.73 -0.64 -21.83
C SER A 523 14.33 -2.05 -21.37
N THR A 524 13.32 -2.14 -20.51
CA THR A 524 12.78 -3.41 -20.00
C THR A 524 12.37 -4.35 -21.13
N GLU A 525 11.77 -3.81 -22.19
CA GLU A 525 11.31 -4.58 -23.35
C GLU A 525 12.47 -5.25 -24.09
N HIS A 526 13.55 -4.49 -24.32
CA HIS A 526 14.72 -5.00 -25.04
C HIS A 526 15.43 -6.08 -24.22
N VAL A 527 15.65 -5.81 -22.93
CA VAL A 527 16.34 -6.74 -22.04
C VAL A 527 15.55 -8.04 -21.89
N LEU A 528 14.22 -7.97 -21.70
CA LEU A 528 13.40 -9.19 -21.60
C LEU A 528 13.45 -10.01 -22.89
N ALA A 529 13.37 -9.36 -24.05
CA ALA A 529 13.46 -10.05 -25.34
C ALA A 529 14.78 -10.82 -25.50
N ASP A 530 15.91 -10.18 -25.16
CA ASP A 530 17.22 -10.84 -25.25
C ASP A 530 17.38 -11.98 -24.24
N ILE A 531 16.86 -11.81 -23.02
CA ILE A 531 16.87 -12.87 -22.01
C ILE A 531 16.15 -14.10 -22.56
N MET A 532 14.97 -13.94 -23.16
CA MET A 532 14.20 -15.06 -23.72
C MET A 532 14.97 -15.79 -24.82
N ILE A 533 15.63 -15.04 -25.72
CA ILE A 533 16.41 -15.62 -26.81
C ILE A 533 17.66 -16.35 -26.29
N LYS A 534 18.40 -15.73 -25.37
CA LYS A 534 19.60 -16.36 -24.78
C LYS A 534 19.24 -17.59 -23.97
N PHE A 535 18.17 -17.49 -23.17
CA PHE A 535 17.66 -18.63 -22.40
C PHE A 535 17.29 -19.78 -23.32
N GLU A 536 16.53 -19.53 -24.39
CA GLU A 536 16.13 -20.58 -25.31
C GLU A 536 17.31 -21.22 -26.04
N THR A 537 18.31 -20.43 -26.42
CA THR A 537 19.54 -20.93 -27.05
C THR A 537 20.32 -21.83 -26.08
N TYR A 538 20.45 -21.44 -24.82
CA TYR A 538 21.15 -22.24 -23.80
C TYR A 538 20.36 -23.47 -23.40
N TYR A 539 19.04 -23.35 -23.26
CA TYR A 539 18.16 -24.46 -22.96
C TYR A 539 18.18 -25.50 -24.08
N GLY A 540 18.06 -25.07 -25.34
CA GLY A 540 18.15 -25.95 -26.50
C GLY A 540 19.47 -26.72 -26.53
N ARG A 541 20.59 -26.02 -26.31
CA ARG A 541 21.91 -26.67 -26.25
C ARG A 541 22.05 -27.60 -25.05
N PHE A 542 21.52 -27.22 -23.89
CA PHE A 542 21.52 -28.05 -22.68
C PHE A 542 20.74 -29.35 -22.86
N CYS A 543 19.60 -29.31 -23.53
CA CYS A 543 18.82 -30.51 -23.85
C CYS A 543 19.55 -31.50 -24.76
N VAL A 544 20.45 -31.02 -25.62
CA VAL A 544 21.22 -31.85 -26.57
C VAL A 544 22.54 -32.31 -25.96
N ASP A 545 23.32 -31.36 -25.43
CA ASP A 545 24.71 -31.57 -25.01
C ASP A 545 24.83 -31.92 -23.51
N GLY A 546 23.76 -31.73 -22.73
CA GLY A 546 23.80 -31.80 -21.26
C GLY A 546 24.62 -30.66 -20.63
N MET A 547 24.90 -30.78 -19.33
CA MET A 547 25.79 -29.87 -18.61
C MET A 547 27.26 -30.21 -18.93
N GLY A 548 27.91 -29.38 -19.76
CA GLY A 548 29.29 -29.59 -20.20
C GLY A 548 30.16 -28.33 -20.12
N SER A 549 31.40 -28.41 -20.62
CA SER A 549 32.37 -27.30 -20.61
C SER A 549 31.83 -26.03 -21.27
N TRP A 550 31.04 -26.17 -22.34
CA TRP A 550 30.40 -25.05 -23.03
C TRP A 550 29.55 -24.16 -22.10
N PHE A 551 28.96 -24.74 -21.05
CA PHE A 551 28.17 -24.05 -20.03
C PHE A 551 29.01 -23.73 -18.79
N LEU A 552 29.73 -24.71 -18.25
CA LEU A 552 30.48 -24.58 -17.01
C LEU A 552 31.61 -23.55 -17.12
N ASP A 553 32.34 -23.52 -18.24
CA ASP A 553 33.46 -22.57 -18.43
C ASP A 553 32.93 -21.13 -18.46
N LYS A 554 31.85 -20.89 -19.21
CA LYS A 554 31.15 -19.58 -19.23
C LYS A 554 30.59 -19.23 -17.85
N TYR A 555 29.97 -20.19 -17.16
CA TYR A 555 29.42 -19.97 -15.82
C TYR A 555 30.52 -19.54 -14.84
N TYR A 556 31.66 -20.24 -14.83
CA TYR A 556 32.82 -19.91 -14.00
C TYR A 556 33.51 -18.62 -14.44
N GLU A 557 33.46 -18.27 -15.73
CA GLU A 557 33.88 -16.95 -16.23
C GLU A 557 33.13 -15.80 -15.58
N ARG A 558 31.83 -16.00 -15.37
CA ARG A 558 30.93 -14.99 -14.83
C ARG A 558 30.73 -15.10 -13.34
N TRP A 559 31.35 -16.07 -12.66
CA TRP A 559 31.17 -16.29 -11.23
C TRP A 559 31.81 -15.16 -10.40
N LEU A 560 31.05 -14.63 -9.44
CA LEU A 560 31.46 -13.52 -8.57
C LEU A 560 32.66 -13.86 -7.68
N HIS A 561 32.73 -15.10 -7.18
CA HIS A 561 33.73 -15.54 -6.21
C HIS A 561 35.02 -16.07 -6.86
N ARG A 562 35.46 -15.47 -7.97
CA ARG A 562 36.79 -15.76 -8.50
C ARG A 562 37.83 -15.32 -7.46
N TYR A 563 38.53 -16.30 -6.89
CA TYR A 563 39.75 -16.09 -6.09
C TYR A 563 40.88 -15.53 -6.94
#